data_AF-A0ABD4T2N4-F1
#
_entry.id   AF-A0ABD4T2N4-F1
#
_cell.length_a   1.000
_cell.length_b   1.000
_cell.length_c   1.000
_cell.angle_alpha   90.00
_cell.angle_beta   90.00
_cell.angle_gamma   90.00
#
_symmetry.space_group_name_H-M   'P 1'
#
loop_
_entity.id
_entity.type
_entity.pdbx_description
1 polymer ?
#
loop_
_entity_poly.entity_id
_entity_poly.type
_entity_poly.pdbx_seq_one_letter_code
_entity_poly.pdbx_strand_id
1 'polypeptide(L)'
;MLDLLEDSDNPLFLSVASIWEIQIKCQNGKLELGKPLAQLISNQQANNGLAILLIEPAHVYALQGLPDVHRDPFDRIMIAQAIMENLAFVSADRVLSGYPVRQVW
;
A
#
# COMPACT_ATOMS: atom_id res chain seq x y z
N MET A 1 -16.49 2.78 0.27
CA MET A 1 -15.24 2.43 0.96
C MET A 1 -15.31 1.06 1.61
N LEU A 2 -16.13 0.86 2.65
CA LEU A 2 -16.33 -0.47 3.26
C LEU A 2 -16.91 -1.47 2.26
N ASP A 3 -17.90 -1.07 1.47
CA ASP A 3 -18.53 -1.95 0.47
C ASP A 3 -17.57 -2.53 -0.58
N LEU A 4 -16.46 -1.84 -0.90
CA LEU A 4 -15.45 -2.31 -1.86
C LEU A 4 -14.40 -3.24 -1.22
N LEU A 5 -14.20 -3.07 0.09
CA LEU A 5 -13.33 -3.90 0.93
C LEU A 5 -14.08 -5.14 1.48
N GLU A 6 -15.41 -5.07 1.54
CA GLU A 6 -16.31 -6.14 1.98
C GLU A 6 -16.81 -7.01 0.80
N ASP A 7 -16.62 -6.54 -0.44
CA ASP A 7 -16.84 -7.35 -1.63
C ASP A 7 -15.73 -8.39 -1.77
N SER A 8 -16.08 -9.66 -1.52
CA SER A 8 -15.18 -10.80 -1.57
C SER A 8 -14.56 -11.05 -2.95
N ASP A 9 -15.11 -10.44 -4.01
CA ASP A 9 -14.56 -10.56 -5.36
C ASP A 9 -13.43 -9.56 -5.64
N ASN A 10 -13.13 -8.63 -4.72
CA ASN A 10 -11.99 -7.72 -4.83
C ASN A 10 -10.77 -8.24 -4.04
N PRO A 11 -9.75 -8.79 -4.70
CA PRO A 11 -8.54 -9.21 -4.00
C PRO A 11 -7.84 -8.00 -3.36
N LEU A 12 -7.65 -8.07 -2.04
CA LEU A 12 -7.01 -7.02 -1.27
C LEU A 12 -5.50 -7.24 -1.21
N PHE A 13 -4.73 -6.24 -1.60
CA PHE A 13 -3.28 -6.26 -1.53
C PHE A 13 -2.76 -5.23 -0.53
N LEU A 14 -1.79 -5.63 0.28
CA LEU A 14 -1.01 -4.74 1.12
C LEU A 14 0.45 -4.77 0.67
N SER A 15 0.98 -3.63 0.25
CA SER A 15 2.40 -3.51 -0.08
C SER A 15 3.26 -3.74 1.16
N VAL A 16 4.37 -4.46 0.98
CA VAL A 16 5.39 -4.57 2.02
C VAL A 16 6.02 -3.20 2.37
N ALA A 17 5.95 -2.20 1.48
CA ALA A 17 6.34 -0.82 1.81
C ALA A 17 5.46 -0.21 2.91
N SER A 18 4.13 -0.44 2.88
CA SER A 18 3.23 0.01 3.94
C SER A 18 3.56 -0.65 5.27
N ILE A 19 3.85 -1.96 5.25
CA ILE A 19 4.27 -2.70 6.45
C ILE A 19 5.56 -2.11 7.01
N TRP A 20 6.53 -1.81 6.14
CA TRP A 20 7.80 -1.20 6.52
C TRP A 20 7.60 0.19 7.14
N GLU A 21 6.76 1.04 6.53
CA GLU A 21 6.45 2.37 7.05
C GLU A 21 5.75 2.30 8.42
N ILE A 22 4.76 1.41 8.59
CA ILE A 22 4.07 1.18 9.86
C ILE A 22 5.06 0.75 10.94
N GLN A 23 5.96 -0.18 10.62
CA GLN A 23 6.98 -0.67 11.56
C GLN A 23 7.91 0.46 12.02
N ILE A 24 8.37 1.33 11.10
CA ILE A 24 9.20 2.50 11.44
C ILE A 24 8.42 3.48 12.32
N LYS A 25 7.16 3.76 11.99
CA LYS A 25 6.30 4.65 12.79
C LYS A 25 6.12 4.12 14.22
N CYS A 26 5.96 2.80 14.38
CA CYS A 26 5.90 2.16 15.69
C CYS A 26 7.22 2.30 16.47
N GLN A 27 8.36 2.02 15.82
CA GLN A 27 9.68 2.12 16.46
C GLN A 27 9.99 3.55 16.90
N ASN A 28 9.53 4.54 16.15
CA ASN A 28 9.74 5.96 16.45
C ASN A 28 8.65 6.55 17.36
N GLY A 29 7.74 5.73 17.90
CA GLY A 29 6.66 6.17 18.80
C GLY A 29 5.60 7.07 18.16
N LYS A 30 5.57 7.16 16.82
CA LYS A 30 4.59 7.95 16.07
C LYS A 30 3.25 7.22 15.88
N LEU A 31 3.25 5.92 16.10
CA LEU A 31 2.08 5.06 16.00
C LEU A 31 2.12 4.00 17.10
N GLU A 32 1.04 3.88 17.85
CA GLU A 32 0.87 2.81 18.83
C GLU A 32 -0.14 1.79 18.29
N LEU A 33 0.25 0.52 18.29
CA LEU A 33 -0.61 -0.58 17.86
C LEU A 33 -1.09 -1.34 19.10
N GLY A 34 -2.39 -1.64 19.16
CA GLY A 34 -2.96 -2.44 20.25
C GLY A 34 -2.51 -3.91 20.28
N LYS A 35 -1.85 -4.37 19.21
CA LYS A 35 -1.26 -5.72 19.07
C LYS A 35 0.02 -5.63 18.24
N PRO A 36 0.93 -6.63 18.32
CA PRO A 36 2.09 -6.70 17.44
C PRO A 36 1.69 -6.64 15.97
N LEU A 37 2.42 -5.86 15.17
CA LEU A 37 2.12 -5.65 13.74
C LEU A 37 2.00 -6.97 12.97
N ALA A 38 2.91 -7.92 13.21
CA ALA A 38 2.87 -9.24 12.61
C ALA A 38 1.53 -9.97 12.89
N GLN A 39 1.01 -9.89 14.12
CA GLN A 39 -0.27 -10.49 14.45
C GLN A 39 -1.44 -9.79 13.76
N LEU A 40 -1.41 -8.46 13.66
CA LEU A 40 -2.43 -7.71 12.93
C LEU A 40 -2.46 -8.15 11.46
N ILE A 41 -1.29 -8.21 10.80
CA ILE A 41 -1.19 -8.65 9.40
C ILE A 41 -1.71 -10.07 9.24
N SER A 42 -1.21 -11.04 10.02
CA SER A 42 -1.67 -12.44 9.91
C SER A 42 -3.17 -12.59 10.11
N ASN A 43 -3.78 -11.83 11.02
CA ASN A 43 -5.23 -11.84 11.20
C ASN A 43 -5.97 -11.28 9.97
N GLN A 44 -5.44 -10.22 9.34
CA GLN A 44 -6.03 -9.66 8.12
C GLN A 44 -5.91 -10.62 6.92
N GLN A 45 -4.78 -11.33 6.80
CA GLN A 45 -4.63 -12.37 5.77
C GLN A 45 -5.65 -13.51 5.95
N ALA A 46 -5.85 -13.95 7.20
CA ALA A 46 -6.75 -15.05 7.51
C ALA A 46 -8.24 -14.68 7.38
N ASN A 47 -8.63 -13.49 7.82
CA ASN A 47 -10.03 -13.11 7.91
C ASN A 47 -10.56 -12.37 6.67
N ASN A 48 -9.69 -11.59 6.01
CA ASN A 48 -10.08 -10.67 4.94
C ASN A 48 -9.39 -10.98 3.60
N GLY A 49 -8.70 -12.13 3.49
CA GLY A 49 -8.03 -12.54 2.26
C GLY A 49 -6.89 -11.62 1.82
N LEU A 50 -6.31 -10.85 2.76
CA LEU A 50 -5.25 -9.89 2.44
C LEU A 50 -4.00 -10.60 1.91
N ALA A 51 -3.58 -10.25 0.70
CA ALA A 51 -2.33 -10.70 0.10
C ALA A 51 -1.23 -9.65 0.29
N ILE A 52 -0.01 -10.11 0.62
CA ILE A 52 1.15 -9.20 0.71
C ILE A 52 1.77 -9.04 -0.67
N LEU A 53 1.87 -7.80 -1.14
CA LEU A 53 2.51 -7.45 -2.39
C LEU A 53 3.99 -7.12 -2.13
N LEU A 54 4.87 -8.02 -2.55
CA LEU A 54 6.32 -7.85 -2.44
C LEU A 54 6.82 -6.79 -3.42
N ILE A 55 7.92 -6.13 -3.07
CA ILE A 55 8.63 -5.23 -3.98
C ILE A 55 9.60 -6.07 -4.79
N GLU A 56 9.43 -6.03 -6.10
CA GLU A 56 10.32 -6.63 -7.08
C GLU A 56 11.19 -5.57 -7.76
N PRO A 57 12.33 -5.95 -8.37
CA PRO A 57 13.18 -5.00 -9.10
C PRO A 57 12.42 -4.20 -10.16
N ALA A 58 11.42 -4.81 -10.82
CA ALA A 58 10.59 -4.14 -11.81
C ALA A 58 9.84 -2.92 -11.23
N HIS A 59 9.33 -3.03 -10.00
CA HIS A 59 8.68 -1.91 -9.31
C HIS A 59 9.66 -0.78 -9.02
N VAL A 60 10.90 -1.13 -8.67
CA VAL A 60 11.97 -0.13 -8.41
C VAL A 60 12.37 0.58 -9.70
N TYR A 61 12.52 -0.15 -10.82
CA TYR A 61 12.87 0.46 -12.11
C TYR A 61 11.75 1.38 -12.65
N ALA A 62 10.49 1.04 -12.38
CA ALA A 62 9.35 1.87 -12.76
C ALA A 62 9.37 3.27 -12.12
N LEU A 63 10.10 3.47 -11.00
CA LEU A 63 10.28 4.78 -10.37
C LEU A 63 10.88 5.83 -11.31
N GLN A 64 11.69 5.42 -12.30
CA GLN A 64 12.29 6.33 -13.28
C GLN A 64 11.22 7.03 -14.15
N GLY A 65 10.10 6.35 -14.42
CA GLY A 65 9.00 6.89 -15.21
C GLY A 65 7.98 7.70 -14.40
N LEU A 66 8.11 7.74 -13.07
CA LEU A 66 7.15 8.42 -12.21
C LEU A 66 7.40 9.93 -12.16
N PRO A 67 6.34 10.75 -12.27
CA PRO A 67 6.41 12.18 -11.96
C PRO A 67 6.99 12.43 -10.56
N ASP A 68 7.77 13.50 -10.43
CA ASP A 68 8.36 13.92 -9.15
C ASP A 68 7.36 14.77 -8.34
N VAL A 69 6.26 14.15 -7.94
CA VAL A 69 5.12 14.79 -7.25
C VAL A 69 5.13 14.46 -5.76
N HIS A 70 5.26 13.18 -5.39
CA HIS A 70 5.48 12.76 -4.00
C HIS A 70 6.97 12.79 -3.63
N ARG A 71 7.27 13.30 -2.44
CA ARG A 71 8.62 13.26 -1.86
C ARG A 71 8.88 12.01 -1.02
N ASP A 72 7.84 11.31 -0.60
CA ASP A 72 7.98 10.12 0.24
C ASP A 72 8.38 8.90 -0.62
N PRO A 73 9.52 8.25 -0.36
CA PRO A 73 9.95 7.07 -1.11
C PRO A 73 8.97 5.89 -0.96
N PHE A 74 8.25 5.75 0.15
CA PHE A 74 7.27 4.67 0.36
C PHE A 74 6.06 4.86 -0.56
N ASP A 75 5.50 6.08 -0.62
CA ASP A 75 4.38 6.38 -1.51
C ASP A 75 4.76 6.14 -2.96
N ARG A 76 5.97 6.58 -3.37
CA ARG A 76 6.43 6.39 -4.75
C ARG A 76 6.55 4.93 -5.13
N ILE A 77 7.14 4.08 -4.28
CA ILE A 77 7.26 2.65 -4.60
C ILE A 77 5.90 1.94 -4.59
N MET A 78 4.99 2.34 -3.70
CA MET A 78 3.61 1.81 -3.67
C MET A 78 2.83 2.19 -4.92
N ILE A 79 2.98 3.42 -5.42
CA ILE A 79 2.39 3.86 -6.70
C ILE A 79 2.99 3.09 -7.87
N ALA A 80 4.31 2.89 -7.88
CA ALA A 80 4.98 2.08 -8.90
C ALA A 80 4.44 0.64 -8.92
N GLN A 81 4.26 0.02 -7.75
CA GLN A 81 3.63 -1.29 -7.64
C GLN A 81 2.22 -1.29 -8.21
N ALA A 82 1.39 -0.32 -7.82
CA ALA A 82 0.02 -0.23 -8.32
C ALA A 82 -0.06 -0.08 -9.85
N ILE A 83 0.82 0.72 -10.44
CA ILE A 83 0.90 0.90 -11.90
C ILE A 83 1.37 -0.39 -12.58
N MET A 84 2.44 -1.01 -12.08
CA MET A 84 3.04 -2.20 -12.70
C MET A 84 2.13 -3.42 -12.61
N GLU A 85 1.41 -3.58 -11.50
CA GLU A 85 0.47 -4.68 -11.27
C GLU A 85 -0.95 -4.38 -11.77
N ASN A 86 -1.17 -3.20 -12.37
CA ASN A 86 -2.48 -2.71 -12.82
C ASN A 86 -3.56 -2.79 -11.71
N LEU A 87 -3.16 -2.44 -10.49
CA LEU A 87 -4.01 -2.43 -9.31
C LEU A 87 -4.61 -1.04 -9.09
N ALA A 88 -5.81 -1.02 -8.51
CA ALA A 88 -6.37 0.19 -7.98
C ALA A 88 -5.66 0.56 -6.67
N PHE A 89 -5.30 1.84 -6.52
CA PHE A 89 -4.63 2.34 -5.33
C PHE A 89 -5.63 3.00 -4.40
N VAL A 90 -5.72 2.49 -3.17
CA VAL A 90 -6.61 3.00 -2.13
C VAL A 90 -5.79 3.87 -1.19
N SER A 91 -6.10 5.16 -1.12
CA SER A 91 -5.47 6.09 -0.19
C SER A 91 -6.40 7.25 0.10
N ALA A 92 -6.30 7.80 1.30
CA ALA A 92 -6.98 9.03 1.68
C ALA A 92 -6.25 10.30 1.18
N ASP A 93 -5.05 10.16 0.60
CA ASP A 93 -4.25 11.29 0.12
C ASP A 93 -4.69 11.77 -1.27
N ARG A 94 -5.05 13.04 -1.37
CA ARG A 94 -5.51 13.69 -2.62
C ARG A 94 -4.36 13.99 -3.58
N VAL A 95 -3.11 13.94 -3.13
CA VAL A 95 -1.91 14.24 -3.96
C VAL A 95 -1.71 13.23 -5.09
N LEU A 96 -2.38 12.08 -5.03
CA LEU A 96 -2.31 11.05 -6.04
C LEU A 96 -2.85 11.47 -7.42
N SER A 97 -3.61 12.57 -7.54
CA SER A 97 -4.16 13.04 -8.82
C SER A 97 -3.11 13.36 -9.88
N GLY A 98 -1.83 13.47 -9.49
CA GLY A 98 -0.70 13.64 -10.40
C GLY A 98 -0.13 12.33 -11.00
N TYR A 99 -0.64 11.16 -10.60
CA TYR A 99 -0.14 9.87 -11.05
C TYR A 99 -1.14 9.12 -11.95
N PRO A 100 -0.67 8.34 -12.94
CA PRO A 100 -1.52 7.55 -13.83
C PRO A 100 -1.98 6.25 -13.15
N VAL A 101 -2.54 6.35 -11.94
CA VAL A 101 -3.04 5.21 -11.17
C VAL A 101 -4.54 5.33 -10.96
N ARG A 102 -5.28 4.22 -11.05
CA ARG A 102 -6.71 4.19 -10.73
C ARG A 102 -6.86 4.36 -9.22
N GLN A 103 -7.37 5.51 -8.80
CA GLN A 103 -7.69 5.78 -7.40
C GLN A 103 -9.10 5.32 -7.06
N VAL A 104 -9.27 4.78 -5.86
CA VAL A 104 -10.59 4.50 -5.29
C VAL A 104 -10.69 5.21 -3.94
N TRP A 105 -11.79 5.95 -3.75
CA TRP A 105 -12.14 6.74 -2.56
C TRP A 105 -13.26 6.07 -1.76
#